data_AF-A0A962R2F9-F1
#
_entry.id   AF-A0A962R2F9-F1
#
_cell.length_a   1.000
_cell.length_b   1.000
_cell.length_c   1.000
_cell.angle_alpha   90.00
_cell.angle_beta   90.00
_cell.angle_gamma   90.00
#
_symmetry.space_group_name_H-M   'P 1'
#
loop_
_entity.id
_entity.type
_entity.pdbx_description
1 polymer ?
#
loop_
_entity_poly.entity_id
_entity_poly.type
_entity_poly.pdbx_seq_one_letter_code
_entity_poly.pdbx_strand_id
1 'polypeptide(L)'
;PLFQAFLVTAFLRFSLGLVVLANNWVDSTFLQEQDQQRHAAMESFQGELREASALAGASDSFEAQIEDSRQQLNRLESRRLRNAQSLDEVQRELALAETRLADLISADGLGCTAITVSRHTCSEPVLRAARTRDQLAQTADALELRAEEIAASAAEQEEALACLQKRSLGESCGLLDSMRNTVSPQQLRNKISDLENGMNAFAENTIDLLVSLLLKSVAIPLVFFYLLLKLLRMNWSRFS
;
A
#
# COMPACT_ATOMS: atom_id res chain seq x y z
N PRO A 1 9.97 -61.16 -57.36
CA PRO A 1 10.93 -60.04 -57.25
C PRO A 1 10.30 -58.62 -57.31
N LEU A 2 9.41 -58.32 -58.27
CA LEU A 2 8.83 -56.97 -58.42
C LEU A 2 7.92 -56.55 -57.25
N PHE A 3 7.12 -57.48 -56.72
CA PHE A 3 6.23 -57.20 -55.57
C PHE A 3 7.01 -56.90 -54.27
N GLN A 4 8.20 -57.50 -54.11
CA GLN A 4 9.08 -57.26 -52.96
C GLN A 4 9.75 -55.89 -53.04
N ALA A 5 10.24 -55.50 -54.23
CA ALA A 5 10.77 -54.16 -54.46
C ALA A 5 9.69 -53.08 -54.22
N PHE A 6 8.45 -53.34 -54.67
CA PHE A 6 7.33 -52.44 -54.43
C PHE A 6 7.02 -52.26 -52.93
N LEU A 7 6.96 -53.36 -52.17
CA LEU A 7 6.72 -53.31 -50.71
C LEU A 7 7.83 -52.56 -49.95
N VAL A 8 9.09 -52.78 -50.29
CA VAL A 8 10.23 -52.08 -49.66
C VAL A 8 10.19 -50.59 -49.95
N THR A 9 9.90 -50.21 -51.19
CA THR A 9 9.83 -48.80 -51.60
C THR A 9 8.63 -48.09 -50.98
N ALA A 10 7.48 -48.75 -50.88
CA ALA A 10 6.31 -48.24 -50.19
C ALA A 10 6.59 -48.02 -48.69
N PHE A 11 7.23 -49.00 -48.04
CA PHE A 11 7.58 -48.90 -46.62
C PHE A 11 8.57 -47.75 -46.35
N LEU A 12 9.61 -47.59 -47.19
CA LEU A 12 10.56 -46.48 -47.09
C LEU A 12 9.88 -45.11 -47.22
N ARG A 13 8.96 -44.96 -48.17
CA ARG A 13 8.20 -43.71 -48.34
C ARG A 13 7.34 -43.38 -47.13
N PHE A 14 6.68 -44.38 -46.55
CA PHE A 14 5.88 -44.18 -45.33
C PHE A 14 6.75 -43.88 -44.11
N SER A 15 7.93 -44.48 -43.99
CA SER A 15 8.86 -44.21 -42.89
C SER A 15 9.38 -42.77 -42.88
N LEU A 16 9.65 -42.19 -44.06
CA LEU A 16 10.07 -40.79 -44.20
C LEU A 16 8.97 -39.82 -43.74
N GLY A 17 7.72 -40.07 -44.10
CA GLY A 17 6.59 -39.26 -43.64
C GLY A 17 6.40 -39.33 -42.12
N LEU A 18 6.64 -40.50 -41.53
CA LEU A 18 6.53 -40.73 -40.08
C LEU A 18 7.64 -40.02 -39.30
N VAL A 19 8.86 -39.99 -39.83
CA VAL A 19 9.99 -39.23 -39.24
C VAL A 19 9.74 -37.72 -39.27
N VAL A 20 9.17 -37.19 -40.36
CA VAL A 20 8.85 -35.77 -40.45
C VAL A 20 7.72 -35.38 -39.49
N LEU A 21 6.69 -36.22 -39.36
CA LEU A 21 5.62 -36.02 -38.36
C LEU A 21 6.15 -36.11 -36.93
N ALA A 22 7.09 -37.03 -36.66
CA ALA A 22 7.72 -37.15 -35.35
C ALA A 22 8.56 -35.91 -35.01
N ASN A 23 9.35 -35.40 -35.98
CA ASN A 23 10.14 -34.18 -35.78
C ASN A 23 9.25 -32.94 -35.56
N ASN A 24 8.17 -32.79 -36.33
CA ASN A 24 7.25 -31.66 -36.18
C ASN A 24 6.43 -31.72 -34.87
N TRP A 25 6.08 -32.94 -34.42
CA TRP A 25 5.48 -33.13 -33.10
C TRP A 25 6.47 -32.71 -32.01
N VAL A 26 7.72 -33.16 -32.09
CA VAL A 26 8.76 -32.83 -31.11
C VAL A 26 8.97 -31.31 -31.02
N ASP A 27 9.13 -30.60 -32.15
CA ASP A 27 9.31 -29.15 -32.12
C ASP A 27 8.12 -28.40 -31.49
N SER A 28 6.89 -28.81 -31.80
CA SER A 28 5.69 -28.13 -31.27
C SER A 28 5.41 -28.39 -29.79
N THR A 29 5.83 -29.54 -29.24
CA THR A 29 5.67 -29.83 -27.80
C THR A 29 6.87 -29.41 -26.96
N PHE A 30 8.09 -29.34 -27.51
CA PHE A 30 9.31 -29.08 -26.73
C PHE A 30 9.68 -27.58 -26.67
N LEU A 31 9.42 -26.81 -27.73
CA LEU A 31 9.80 -25.39 -27.78
C LEU A 31 8.81 -24.46 -27.05
N GLN A 32 7.53 -24.86 -26.90
CA GLN A 32 6.54 -24.04 -26.20
C GLN A 32 6.70 -24.05 -24.66
N GLU A 33 7.13 -25.16 -24.08
CA GLU A 33 7.25 -25.29 -22.61
C GLU A 33 8.49 -24.56 -22.05
N GLN A 34 9.60 -24.52 -22.80
CA GLN A 34 10.83 -23.81 -22.37
C GLN A 34 10.69 -22.29 -22.43
N ASP A 35 9.98 -21.75 -23.41
CA ASP A 35 9.70 -20.31 -23.49
C ASP A 35 8.71 -19.87 -22.41
N GLN A 36 7.70 -20.69 -22.09
CA GLN A 36 6.77 -20.40 -21.00
C GLN A 36 7.44 -20.34 -19.62
N GLN A 37 8.38 -21.25 -19.32
CA GLN A 37 9.11 -21.22 -18.05
C GLN A 37 10.03 -19.99 -17.92
N ARG A 38 10.68 -19.57 -19.01
CA ARG A 38 11.52 -18.36 -19.02
C ARG A 38 10.70 -17.08 -18.89
N HIS A 39 9.50 -17.03 -19.47
CA HIS A 39 8.58 -15.91 -19.32
C HIS A 39 8.01 -15.82 -17.90
N ALA A 40 7.61 -16.93 -17.28
CA ALA A 40 7.12 -16.94 -15.90
C ALA A 40 8.20 -16.48 -14.90
N ALA A 41 9.45 -16.94 -15.07
CA ALA A 41 10.57 -16.48 -14.25
C ALA A 41 10.83 -14.97 -14.44
N MET A 42 10.79 -14.46 -15.68
CA MET A 42 10.99 -13.03 -15.96
C MET A 42 9.86 -12.15 -15.40
N GLU A 43 8.61 -12.60 -15.47
CA GLU A 43 7.46 -11.89 -14.89
C GLU A 43 7.54 -11.84 -13.36
N SER A 44 7.97 -12.93 -12.71
CA SER A 44 8.17 -12.97 -11.25
C SER A 44 9.27 -12.00 -10.80
N PHE A 45 10.41 -11.96 -11.49
CA PHE A 45 11.50 -11.02 -11.21
C PHE A 45 11.08 -9.55 -11.41
N GLN A 46 10.29 -9.26 -12.45
CA GLN A 46 9.72 -7.92 -12.64
C GLN A 46 8.71 -7.55 -11.55
N GLY A 47 7.98 -8.53 -11.01
CA GLY A 47 7.10 -8.37 -9.85
C GLY A 47 7.88 -7.99 -8.59
N GLU A 48 8.92 -8.77 -8.26
CA GLU A 48 9.77 -8.53 -7.08
C GLU A 48 10.51 -7.18 -7.15
N LEU A 49 11.01 -6.79 -8.33
CA LEU A 49 11.65 -5.49 -8.52
C LEU A 49 10.67 -4.32 -8.39
N ARG A 50 9.43 -4.48 -8.90
CA ARG A 50 8.37 -3.48 -8.71
C ARG A 50 8.00 -3.35 -7.24
N GLU A 51 7.86 -4.44 -6.52
CA GLU A 51 7.56 -4.44 -5.08
C GLU A 51 8.68 -3.80 -4.26
N ALA A 52 9.95 -4.15 -4.54
CA ALA A 52 11.10 -3.54 -3.89
C ALA A 52 11.21 -2.04 -4.20
N SER A 53 10.98 -1.63 -5.46
CA SER A 53 10.96 -0.21 -5.85
C SER A 53 9.78 0.56 -5.25
N ALA A 54 8.63 -0.10 -5.07
CA ALA A 54 7.47 0.48 -4.42
C ALA A 54 7.69 0.65 -2.91
N LEU A 55 8.41 -0.28 -2.26
CA LEU A 55 8.84 -0.12 -0.87
C LEU A 55 9.82 1.04 -0.71
N ALA A 56 10.83 1.14 -1.60
CA ALA A 56 11.81 2.22 -1.57
C ALA A 56 11.20 3.60 -1.90
N GLY A 57 10.29 3.66 -2.88
CA GLY A 57 9.54 4.88 -3.18
C GLY A 57 8.54 5.25 -2.07
N ALA A 58 7.98 4.26 -1.38
CA ALA A 58 7.13 4.49 -0.21
C ALA A 58 7.93 5.03 0.97
N SER A 59 9.14 4.54 1.25
CA SER A 59 9.98 5.05 2.33
C SER A 59 10.35 6.53 2.15
N ASP A 60 10.76 6.94 0.95
CA ASP A 60 11.06 8.35 0.65
C ASP A 60 9.82 9.24 0.82
N SER A 61 8.64 8.72 0.44
CA SER A 61 7.37 9.42 0.63
C SER A 61 6.96 9.53 2.10
N PHE A 62 7.28 8.54 2.94
CA PHE A 62 7.02 8.57 4.37
C PHE A 62 7.95 9.54 5.10
N GLU A 63 9.23 9.58 4.73
CA GLU A 63 10.19 10.52 5.32
C GLU A 63 9.79 11.97 5.05
N ALA A 64 9.38 12.28 3.81
CA ALA A 64 8.85 13.60 3.47
C ALA A 64 7.56 13.95 4.23
N GLN A 65 6.63 13.00 4.40
CA GLN A 65 5.39 13.19 5.16
C GLN A 65 5.64 13.36 6.66
N ILE A 66 6.60 12.63 7.22
CA ILE A 66 7.02 12.74 8.62
C ILE A 66 7.63 14.12 8.87
N GLU A 67 8.50 14.59 7.97
CA GLU A 67 9.12 15.91 8.10
C GLU A 67 8.09 17.05 7.95
N ASP A 68 7.16 16.96 6.99
CA ASP A 68 6.07 17.93 6.87
C ASP A 68 5.20 17.95 8.14
N SER A 69 4.83 16.77 8.67
CA SER A 69 4.05 16.66 9.90
C SER A 69 4.78 17.27 11.11
N ARG A 70 6.11 17.07 11.22
CA ARG A 70 6.94 17.72 12.24
C ARG A 70 6.97 19.23 12.09
N GLN A 71 7.06 19.74 10.85
CA GLN A 71 6.98 21.18 10.60
C GLN A 71 5.62 21.75 10.99
N GLN A 72 4.53 21.03 10.75
CA GLN A 72 3.19 21.44 11.19
C GLN A 72 3.09 21.51 12.72
N LEU A 73 3.63 20.52 13.44
CA LEU A 73 3.71 20.55 14.91
C LEU A 73 4.51 21.76 15.41
N ASN A 74 5.68 22.03 14.83
CA ASN A 74 6.50 23.20 15.19
C ASN A 74 5.75 24.52 14.95
N ARG A 75 4.93 24.60 13.90
CA ARG A 75 4.07 25.78 13.63
C ARG A 75 2.97 25.92 14.67
N LEU A 76 2.33 24.83 15.08
CA LEU A 76 1.33 24.81 16.15
C LEU A 76 1.94 25.20 17.50
N GLU A 77 3.12 24.67 17.82
CA GLU A 77 3.82 25.04 19.06
C GLU A 77 4.21 26.51 19.09
N SER A 78 4.71 27.04 17.96
CA SER A 78 4.97 28.47 17.82
C SER A 78 3.70 29.32 17.99
N ARG A 79 2.53 28.82 17.52
CA ARG A 79 1.22 29.48 17.73
C ARG A 79 0.81 29.42 19.19
N ARG A 80 1.00 28.28 19.87
CA ARG A 80 0.71 28.12 21.30
C ARG A 80 1.51 29.11 22.14
N LEU A 81 2.81 29.24 21.87
CA LEU A 81 3.69 30.18 22.57
C LEU A 81 3.25 31.63 22.39
N ARG A 82 2.92 32.03 21.15
CA ARG A 82 2.39 33.38 20.88
C ARG A 82 1.06 33.63 21.59
N ASN A 83 0.16 32.64 21.59
CA ASN A 83 -1.13 32.75 22.28
C ASN A 83 -0.95 32.89 23.80
N ALA A 84 -0.04 32.10 24.39
CA ALA A 84 0.29 32.19 25.81
C ALA A 84 0.87 33.58 26.19
N GLN A 85 1.73 34.14 25.34
CA GLN A 85 2.26 35.50 25.53
C GLN A 85 1.15 36.56 25.44
N SER A 86 0.25 36.45 24.46
CA SER A 86 -0.91 37.34 24.35
C SER A 86 -1.84 37.25 25.56
N LEU A 87 -2.08 36.03 26.06
CA LEU A 87 -2.91 35.82 27.23
C LEU A 87 -2.31 36.46 28.48
N ASP A 88 -1.00 36.27 28.70
CA ASP A 88 -0.29 36.89 29.82
C ASP A 88 -0.34 38.42 29.76
N GLU A 89 -0.17 39.01 28.57
CA GLU A 89 -0.29 40.46 28.39
C GLU A 89 -1.69 40.97 28.72
N VAL A 90 -2.74 40.31 28.19
CA VAL A 90 -4.13 40.70 28.45
C VAL A 90 -4.51 40.51 29.92
N GLN A 91 -4.03 39.46 30.58
CA GLN A 91 -4.25 39.24 32.01
C GLN A 91 -3.58 40.34 32.86
N ARG A 92 -2.38 40.79 32.49
CA ARG A 92 -1.72 41.92 33.13
C ARG A 92 -2.50 43.23 32.93
N GLU A 93 -2.99 43.49 31.72
CA GLU A 93 -3.85 44.65 31.45
C GLU A 93 -5.17 44.60 32.21
N LEU A 94 -5.79 43.42 32.32
CA LEU A 94 -7.02 43.20 33.06
C LEU A 94 -6.83 43.50 34.55
N ALA A 95 -5.76 43.01 35.17
CA ALA A 95 -5.46 43.28 36.58
C ALA A 95 -5.27 44.79 36.87
N LEU A 96 -4.62 45.51 35.95
CA LEU A 96 -4.48 46.97 36.03
C LEU A 96 -5.83 47.68 35.85
N ALA A 97 -6.66 47.23 34.91
CA ALA A 97 -7.99 47.77 34.67
C ALA A 97 -8.93 47.55 35.87
N GLU A 98 -8.86 46.38 36.50
CA GLU A 98 -9.62 46.05 37.72
C GLU A 98 -9.20 46.92 38.90
N THR A 99 -7.89 47.11 39.10
CA THR A 99 -7.37 48.01 40.13
C THR A 99 -7.86 49.44 39.91
N ARG A 100 -7.75 49.94 38.67
CA ARG A 100 -8.24 51.28 38.30
C ARG A 100 -9.74 51.43 38.50
N LEU A 101 -10.52 50.40 38.19
CA LEU A 101 -11.96 50.41 38.39
C LEU A 101 -12.29 50.48 39.89
N ALA A 102 -11.59 49.72 40.74
CA ALA A 102 -11.76 49.75 42.19
C ALA A 102 -11.45 51.14 42.76
N ASP A 103 -10.37 51.78 42.32
CA ASP A 103 -10.02 53.14 42.72
C ASP A 103 -11.11 54.15 42.34
N LEU A 104 -11.61 54.08 41.10
CA LEU A 104 -12.68 54.96 40.62
C LEU A 104 -13.99 54.75 41.39
N ILE A 105 -14.37 53.50 41.68
CA ILE A 105 -15.57 53.19 42.49
C ILE A 105 -15.43 53.78 43.89
N SER A 106 -14.26 53.64 44.52
CA SER A 106 -14.02 54.18 45.86
C SER A 106 -14.13 55.72 45.92
N ALA A 107 -13.82 56.40 44.81
CA ALA A 107 -13.90 57.85 44.68
C ALA A 107 -15.31 58.38 44.31
N ASP A 108 -16.18 57.56 43.70
CA ASP A 108 -17.49 57.97 43.16
C ASP A 108 -18.61 58.09 44.23
N GLY A 109 -18.33 57.69 45.48
CA GLY A 109 -19.24 57.82 46.62
C GLY A 109 -20.31 56.73 46.73
N LEU A 110 -21.27 56.89 47.66
CA LEU A 110 -22.23 55.86 48.10
C LEU A 110 -23.19 55.34 47.00
N GLY A 111 -23.28 56.00 45.84
CA GLY A 111 -24.21 55.64 44.75
C GLY A 111 -23.67 54.57 43.78
N CYS A 112 -22.36 54.37 43.72
CA CYS A 112 -21.72 53.40 42.86
C CYS A 112 -20.95 52.37 43.69
N THR A 113 -21.40 51.12 43.64
CA THR A 113 -20.76 49.99 44.32
C THR A 113 -20.47 48.91 43.30
N ALA A 114 -19.54 47.99 43.57
CA ALA A 114 -19.19 46.89 42.67
C ALA A 114 -20.41 46.06 42.19
N ILE A 115 -21.50 46.03 42.97
CA ILE A 115 -22.74 45.31 42.66
C ILE A 115 -23.67 46.13 41.74
N THR A 116 -23.54 47.45 41.73
CA THR A 116 -24.42 48.39 41.00
C THR A 116 -23.77 49.05 39.79
N VAL A 117 -22.55 48.64 39.41
CA VAL A 117 -21.75 49.20 38.28
C VAL A 117 -22.47 49.20 36.93
N SER A 118 -23.59 48.50 36.78
CA SER A 118 -24.40 48.51 35.55
C SER A 118 -25.59 49.50 35.55
N ARG A 119 -25.80 50.28 36.63
CA ARG A 119 -26.90 51.27 36.71
C ARG A 119 -26.41 52.66 36.30
N HIS A 120 -27.30 53.47 35.71
CA HIS A 120 -27.08 54.89 35.38
C HIS A 120 -26.72 55.80 36.57
N THR A 121 -26.55 55.23 37.76
CA THR A 121 -26.17 55.93 39.00
C THR A 121 -24.67 56.09 39.18
N CYS A 122 -23.84 55.37 38.40
CA CYS A 122 -22.39 55.54 38.41
C CYS A 122 -21.94 56.64 37.45
N SER A 123 -20.83 57.31 37.77
CA SER A 123 -20.26 58.29 36.87
C SER A 123 -19.76 57.65 35.57
N GLU A 124 -19.79 58.44 34.50
CA GLU A 124 -19.34 58.03 33.16
C GLU A 124 -17.90 57.43 33.13
N PRO A 125 -16.89 57.92 33.88
CA PRO A 125 -15.58 57.28 33.91
C PRO A 125 -15.60 55.87 34.53
N VAL A 126 -16.44 55.61 35.53
CA VAL A 126 -16.60 54.27 36.12
C VAL A 126 -17.22 53.31 35.11
N LEU A 127 -18.30 53.74 34.45
CA LEU A 127 -18.98 52.93 33.42
C LEU A 127 -18.05 52.59 32.25
N ARG A 128 -17.20 53.53 31.83
CA ARG A 128 -16.20 53.29 30.78
C ARG A 128 -15.13 52.29 31.24
N ALA A 129 -14.59 52.47 32.45
CA ALA A 129 -13.59 51.54 33.00
C ALA A 129 -14.15 50.11 33.15
N ALA A 130 -15.40 49.97 33.59
CA ALA A 130 -16.08 48.69 33.70
C ALA A 130 -16.23 47.99 32.34
N ARG A 131 -16.67 48.73 31.30
CA ARG A 131 -16.75 48.18 29.93
C ARG A 131 -15.38 47.74 29.41
N THR A 132 -14.32 48.51 29.67
CA THR A 132 -12.95 48.13 29.28
C THR A 132 -12.51 46.85 29.96
N ARG A 133 -12.76 46.72 31.27
CA ARG A 133 -12.49 45.49 32.03
C ARG A 133 -13.25 44.29 31.45
N ASP A 134 -14.54 44.46 31.14
CA ASP A 134 -15.35 43.38 30.56
C ASP A 134 -14.87 42.99 29.16
N GLN A 135 -14.44 43.96 28.34
CA GLN A 135 -13.84 43.70 27.03
C GLN A 135 -12.52 42.91 27.13
N LEU A 136 -11.66 43.27 28.09
CA LEU A 136 -10.41 42.56 28.34
C LEU A 136 -10.68 41.13 28.85
N ALA A 137 -11.64 40.96 29.77
CA ALA A 137 -12.05 39.65 30.27
C ALA A 137 -12.56 38.73 29.14
N GLN A 138 -13.46 39.23 28.30
CA GLN A 138 -13.93 38.48 27.12
C GLN A 138 -12.81 38.12 26.15
N THR A 139 -11.80 38.99 26.02
CA THR A 139 -10.63 38.72 25.17
C THR A 139 -9.74 37.64 25.77
N ALA A 140 -9.55 37.64 27.09
CA ALA A 140 -8.83 36.58 27.81
C ALA A 140 -9.53 35.22 27.63
N ASP A 141 -10.85 35.16 27.86
CA ASP A 141 -11.66 33.95 27.68
C ASP A 141 -11.54 33.40 26.24
N ALA A 142 -11.59 34.29 25.24
CA ALA A 142 -11.45 33.90 23.84
C ALA A 142 -10.04 33.38 23.50
N LEU A 143 -8.99 33.91 24.14
CA LEU A 143 -7.62 33.43 23.98
C LEU A 143 -7.41 32.07 24.67
N GLU A 144 -8.06 31.83 25.81
CA GLU A 144 -8.04 30.53 26.50
C GLU A 144 -8.71 29.45 25.65
N LEU A 145 -9.90 29.72 25.10
CA LEU A 145 -10.58 28.79 24.20
C LEU A 145 -9.71 28.42 22.99
N ARG A 146 -9.05 29.42 22.38
CA ARG A 146 -8.11 29.18 21.28
C ARG A 146 -6.90 28.34 21.71
N ALA A 147 -6.45 28.45 22.96
CA ALA A 147 -5.35 27.64 23.47
C ALA A 147 -5.76 26.16 23.54
N GLU A 148 -6.99 25.88 23.99
CA GLU A 148 -7.55 24.53 24.04
C GLU A 148 -7.68 23.93 22.64
N GLU A 149 -8.19 24.70 21.66
CA GLU A 149 -8.28 24.27 20.26
C GLU A 149 -6.89 23.92 19.67
N ILE A 150 -5.89 24.79 19.90
CA ILE A 150 -4.51 24.53 19.44
C ILE A 150 -3.94 23.28 20.09
N ALA A 151 -4.20 23.06 21.39
CA ALA A 151 -3.75 21.88 22.11
C ALA A 151 -4.39 20.59 21.57
N ALA A 152 -5.70 20.62 21.28
CA ALA A 152 -6.40 19.50 20.68
C ALA A 152 -5.85 19.15 19.29
N SER A 153 -5.65 20.15 18.42
CA SER A 153 -5.05 19.93 17.09
C SER A 153 -3.61 19.43 17.16
N ALA A 154 -2.82 19.89 18.14
CA ALA A 154 -1.46 19.40 18.33
C ALA A 154 -1.45 17.92 18.73
N ALA A 155 -2.31 17.50 19.67
CA ALA A 155 -2.43 16.11 20.08
C ALA A 155 -2.84 15.19 18.92
N GLU A 156 -3.81 15.62 18.10
CA GLU A 156 -4.23 14.88 16.90
C GLU A 156 -3.06 14.70 15.91
N GLN A 157 -2.29 15.75 15.67
CA GLN A 157 -1.17 15.71 14.74
C GLN A 157 0.01 14.88 15.29
N GLU A 158 0.24 14.89 16.60
CA GLU A 158 1.23 14.03 17.27
C GLU A 158 0.87 12.54 17.12
N GLU A 159 -0.41 12.19 17.29
CA GLU A 159 -0.90 10.82 17.09
C GLU A 159 -0.75 10.39 15.62
N ALA A 160 -1.11 11.27 14.68
CA ALA A 160 -0.93 11.04 13.25
C ALA A 160 0.55 10.81 12.89
N LEU A 161 1.46 11.63 13.43
CA LEU A 161 2.90 11.48 13.24
C LEU A 161 3.42 10.16 13.82
N ALA A 162 3.00 9.81 15.04
CA ALA A 162 3.36 8.54 15.66
C ALA A 162 2.90 7.36 14.82
N CYS A 163 1.72 7.47 14.20
CA CYS A 163 1.22 6.43 13.32
C CYS A 163 2.02 6.32 12.00
N LEU A 164 2.36 7.45 11.37
CA LEU A 164 3.22 7.48 10.19
C LEU A 164 4.58 6.85 10.47
N GLN A 165 5.16 7.11 11.64
CA GLN A 165 6.42 6.50 12.06
C GLN A 165 6.31 4.97 12.18
N LYS A 166 5.27 4.46 12.85
CA LYS A 166 5.03 3.00 12.93
C LYS A 166 4.87 2.38 11.54
N ARG A 167 4.11 3.03 10.67
CA ARG A 167 3.92 2.56 9.28
C ARG A 167 5.22 2.55 8.48
N SER A 168 6.11 3.54 8.69
CA SER A 168 7.43 3.57 8.05
C SER A 168 8.33 2.41 8.50
N LEU A 169 8.12 1.88 9.70
CA LEU A 169 8.80 0.71 10.24
C LEU A 169 8.14 -0.62 9.85
N GLY A 170 7.06 -0.58 9.06
CA GLY A 170 6.29 -1.76 8.66
C GLY A 170 5.33 -2.28 9.74
N GLU A 171 5.16 -1.53 10.84
CA GLU A 171 4.21 -1.85 11.89
C GLU A 171 2.81 -1.34 11.52
N SER A 172 1.78 -2.10 11.88
CA SER A 172 0.39 -1.65 11.74
C SER A 172 -0.01 -0.76 12.92
N CYS A 173 -0.57 0.41 12.61
CA CYS A 173 -1.38 1.14 13.59
C CYS A 173 -2.71 0.40 13.78
N GLY A 174 -3.10 0.11 15.02
CA GLY A 174 -4.45 -0.39 15.35
C GLY A 174 -5.35 0.74 15.87
N LEU A 175 -6.68 0.70 15.73
CA LEU A 175 -7.62 -0.37 15.31
C LEU A 175 -8.66 0.20 14.34
N LEU A 176 -9.00 -0.52 13.25
CA LEU A 176 -9.70 0.01 12.07
C LEU A 176 -8.90 1.17 11.44
N ASP A 177 -8.46 1.00 10.19
CA ASP A 177 -8.45 2.09 9.20
C ASP A 177 -9.79 2.84 9.34
N SER A 178 -9.91 3.83 10.24
CA SER A 178 -11.20 4.21 10.84
C SER A 178 -12.21 4.77 9.84
N MET A 179 -11.79 4.92 8.59
CA MET A 179 -12.67 4.66 7.48
C MET A 179 -11.82 4.19 6.30
N ARG A 180 -12.15 3.00 5.80
CA ARG A 180 -12.21 2.68 4.37
C ARG A 180 -12.97 3.77 3.58
N ASN A 181 -12.50 5.01 3.60
CA ASN A 181 -12.93 6.12 2.76
C ASN A 181 -11.83 6.24 1.70
N THR A 182 -11.85 5.48 0.60
CA THR A 182 -13.05 5.34 -0.24
C THR A 182 -13.10 4.10 -1.14
N VAL A 183 -12.05 3.29 -1.34
CA VAL A 183 -12.12 1.96 -2.00
C VAL A 183 -10.93 1.12 -1.54
N SER A 184 -11.16 -0.13 -1.14
CA SER A 184 -10.21 -0.98 -0.40
C SER A 184 -9.40 -1.94 -1.30
N PRO A 185 -8.06 -2.08 -1.11
CA PRO A 185 -7.15 -2.98 -1.85
C PRO A 185 -7.53 -4.47 -1.89
N GLN A 186 -8.45 -4.91 -1.03
CA GLN A 186 -8.97 -6.28 -0.99
C GLN A 186 -9.77 -6.67 -2.25
N GLN A 187 -10.40 -5.72 -2.95
CA GLN A 187 -11.07 -6.02 -4.24
C GLN A 187 -10.06 -6.28 -5.37
N LEU A 188 -8.83 -5.79 -5.22
CA LEU A 188 -7.74 -5.99 -6.18
C LEU A 188 -7.02 -7.33 -5.95
N ARG A 189 -6.81 -7.72 -4.68
CA ARG A 189 -6.20 -9.01 -4.32
C ARG A 189 -7.09 -10.22 -4.64
N ASN A 190 -8.41 -10.10 -4.50
CA ASN A 190 -9.32 -11.19 -4.85
C ASN A 190 -9.30 -11.54 -6.35
N LYS A 191 -9.05 -10.54 -7.23
CA LYS A 191 -8.86 -10.79 -8.67
C LYS A 191 -7.52 -11.43 -9.03
N ILE A 192 -6.55 -11.38 -8.13
CA ILE A 192 -5.19 -11.89 -8.36
C ILE A 192 -5.07 -13.34 -7.84
N SER A 193 -5.69 -13.64 -6.70
CA SER A 193 -5.77 -14.99 -6.12
C SER A 193 -6.51 -15.99 -7.02
N ASP A 194 -7.50 -15.55 -7.80
CA ASP A 194 -8.25 -16.45 -8.69
C ASP A 194 -7.42 -16.91 -9.92
N LEU A 195 -6.32 -16.22 -10.25
CA LEU A 195 -5.34 -16.70 -11.24
C LEU A 195 -4.32 -17.70 -10.66
N GLU A 196 -4.03 -17.64 -9.36
CA GLU A 196 -3.01 -18.46 -8.68
C GLU A 196 -3.46 -19.91 -8.46
N ASN A 197 -4.77 -20.14 -8.31
CA ASN A 197 -5.35 -21.49 -8.22
C ASN A 197 -5.19 -22.32 -9.51
N GLY A 198 -4.80 -21.70 -10.64
CA GLY A 198 -4.42 -22.41 -11.86
C GLY A 198 -3.01 -23.05 -11.82
N MET A 199 -2.14 -22.63 -10.89
CA MET A 199 -0.74 -23.08 -10.84
C MET A 199 -0.50 -24.39 -10.09
N ASN A 200 -1.34 -24.74 -9.11
CA ASN A 200 -1.17 -25.99 -8.36
C ASN A 200 -1.58 -27.25 -9.15
N ALA A 201 -2.36 -27.09 -10.24
CA ALA A 201 -2.71 -28.20 -11.13
C ALA A 201 -1.56 -28.64 -12.06
N PHE A 202 -0.45 -27.91 -12.10
CA PHE A 202 0.70 -28.19 -12.97
C PHE A 202 1.75 -29.11 -12.35
N ALA A 203 1.85 -29.14 -11.01
CA ALA A 203 2.81 -29.98 -10.29
C ALA A 203 2.44 -31.47 -10.33
N GLU A 204 1.15 -31.79 -10.48
CA GLU A 204 0.67 -33.17 -10.56
C GLU A 204 0.96 -33.82 -11.93
N ASN A 205 1.25 -33.02 -12.96
CA ASN A 205 1.46 -33.47 -14.35
C ASN A 205 2.94 -33.64 -14.73
N THR A 206 3.89 -33.27 -13.86
CA THR A 206 5.34 -33.37 -14.14
C THR A 206 5.85 -34.82 -14.09
N ILE A 207 5.14 -35.72 -13.41
CA ILE A 207 5.48 -37.15 -13.32
C ILE A 207 5.16 -37.88 -14.64
N ASP A 208 4.04 -37.54 -15.28
CA ASP A 208 3.65 -38.11 -16.57
C ASP A 208 4.58 -37.68 -17.72
N LEU A 209 5.12 -36.46 -17.63
CA LEU A 209 6.11 -35.91 -18.57
C LEU A 209 7.43 -36.70 -18.59
N LEU A 210 7.94 -37.12 -17.43
CA LEU A 210 9.17 -37.92 -17.33
C LEU A 210 8.99 -39.35 -17.87
N VAL A 211 7.83 -39.96 -17.63
CA VAL A 211 7.49 -41.30 -18.13
C VAL A 211 7.30 -41.27 -19.66
N SER A 212 6.67 -40.22 -20.20
CA SER A 212 6.50 -40.01 -21.64
C SER A 212 7.83 -39.81 -22.38
N LEU A 213 8.81 -39.11 -21.76
CA LEU A 213 10.15 -38.87 -22.30
C LEU A 213 11.01 -40.15 -22.40
N LEU A 214 10.93 -41.03 -21.39
CA LEU A 214 11.61 -42.32 -21.40
C LEU A 214 11.02 -43.27 -22.45
N LEU A 215 9.69 -43.29 -22.59
CA LEU A 215 9.00 -44.13 -23.57
C LEU A 215 9.29 -43.69 -25.02
N LYS A 216 9.37 -42.37 -25.28
CA LYS A 216 9.58 -41.84 -26.65
C LYS A 216 11.04 -41.88 -27.13
N SER A 217 12.02 -41.62 -26.26
CA SER A 217 13.43 -41.51 -26.70
C SER A 217 14.14 -42.84 -26.93
N VAL A 218 13.74 -43.89 -26.21
CA VAL A 218 14.45 -45.19 -26.24
C VAL A 218 13.56 -46.31 -26.77
N ALA A 219 12.31 -46.41 -26.34
CA ALA A 219 11.48 -47.56 -26.68
C ALA A 219 11.01 -47.53 -28.15
N ILE A 220 10.60 -46.36 -28.68
CA ILE A 220 10.11 -46.25 -30.06
C ILE A 220 11.21 -46.56 -31.10
N PRO A 221 12.44 -46.01 -31.01
CA PRO A 221 13.52 -46.35 -31.95
C PRO A 221 13.92 -47.82 -31.86
N LEU A 222 13.99 -48.39 -30.66
CA LEU A 222 14.30 -49.81 -30.46
C LEU A 222 13.23 -50.73 -31.05
N VAL A 223 11.95 -50.42 -30.83
CA VAL A 223 10.84 -51.20 -31.39
C VAL A 223 10.82 -51.10 -32.91
N PHE A 224 11.04 -49.91 -33.47
CA PHE A 224 11.14 -49.73 -34.92
C PHE A 224 12.30 -50.53 -35.52
N PHE A 225 13.49 -50.45 -34.91
CA PHE A 225 14.67 -51.19 -35.35
C PHE A 225 14.47 -52.70 -35.24
N TYR A 226 13.86 -53.16 -34.15
CA TYR A 226 13.54 -54.57 -33.93
C TYR A 226 12.51 -55.09 -34.95
N LEU A 227 11.44 -54.34 -35.21
CA LEU A 227 10.43 -54.72 -36.21
C LEU A 227 11.03 -54.75 -37.62
N LEU A 228 11.93 -53.82 -37.95
CA LEU A 228 12.64 -53.79 -39.22
C LEU A 228 13.53 -55.03 -39.40
N LEU A 229 14.34 -55.37 -38.39
CA LEU A 229 15.16 -56.58 -38.40
C LEU A 229 14.32 -57.86 -38.47
N LYS A 230 13.21 -57.91 -37.73
CA LYS A 230 12.30 -59.07 -37.73
C LYS A 230 11.65 -59.26 -39.09
N LEU A 231 11.20 -58.19 -39.74
CA LEU A 231 10.61 -58.25 -41.08
C LEU A 231 11.64 -58.67 -42.13
N LEU A 232 12.87 -58.15 -42.07
CA LEU A 232 13.96 -58.58 -42.95
C LEU A 232 14.28 -60.06 -42.76
N ARG A 233 14.41 -60.52 -41.52
CA ARG A 233 14.72 -61.93 -41.20
C ARG A 233 13.60 -62.89 -41.58
N MET A 234 12.35 -62.51 -41.35
CA MET A 234 11.18 -63.35 -41.65
C MET A 234 10.92 -63.45 -43.16
N ASN A 235 11.21 -62.41 -43.93
CA ASN A 235 11.20 -62.50 -45.40
C ASN A 235 12.34 -63.38 -45.92
N TRP A 236 13.49 -63.39 -45.25
CA TRP A 236 14.63 -64.20 -45.67
C TRP A 236 14.45 -65.68 -45.33
N SER A 237 13.86 -66.02 -44.18
CA SER A 237 13.60 -67.41 -43.76
C SER A 237 12.46 -68.10 -44.50
N ARG A 238 11.62 -67.34 -45.22
CA ARG A 238 10.61 -67.89 -46.13
C ARG A 238 11.18 -68.23 -47.52
N PHE A 239 12.46 -67.94 -47.76
CA PHE A 239 13.12 -68.08 -49.05
C PHE A 239 14.35 -69.00 -49.00
N SER A 240 14.65 -69.60 -47.84
CA SER A 240 15.58 -70.74 -47.70
C SER A 240 14.81 -72.03 -47.47
#